data_AF-A0A7S1M3D6-F1
#
_entry.id   AF-A0A7S1M3D6-F1
#
_cell.length_a   1.000
_cell.length_b   1.000
_cell.length_c   1.000
_cell.angle_alpha   90.00
_cell.angle_beta   90.00
_cell.angle_gamma   90.00
#
_symmetry.space_group_name_H-M   'P 1'
#
loop_
_entity.id
_entity.type
_entity.pdbx_description
1 polymer ?
#
loop_
_entity_poly.entity_id
_entity_poly.type
_entity_poly.pdbx_seq_one_letter_code
_entity_poly.pdbx_strand_id
1 'polypeptide(L)'
;MALRRAALSRLSCNVAALVSESARASGRRWVAAASSSSAPPLVATRTSNVGKLAGAIAGRMRNKEPSVISAIGPSASYMALKAVVIANGYVREHNPGKSLAVVPEKQQIEGGPEGRQETFGWALEVCSVEDPGPVDKPEIFAAGKTNVGHMAGLMANILNRESVVTVGGMGAEAMSSVLKSTIIAQKYVEKAGIEDTLALVPRLDQFEEHNEERTRMLLTCTLKPRSPKGDAL
;
A
#
# COMPACT_ATOMS: atom_id res chain seq x y z
N MET A 1 17.37 -47.41 51.63
CA MET A 1 18.13 -46.49 50.75
C MET A 1 17.18 -45.39 50.29
N ALA A 2 17.01 -44.32 51.05
CA ALA A 2 17.92 -43.18 51.17
C ALA A 2 17.88 -42.27 49.93
N LEU A 3 17.29 -41.09 50.12
CA LEU A 3 17.83 -39.78 49.72
C LEU A 3 17.92 -39.46 48.21
N ARG A 4 17.07 -38.55 47.69
CA ARG A 4 17.31 -37.08 47.69
C ARG A 4 16.28 -36.29 46.88
N ARG A 5 15.87 -35.17 47.47
CA ARG A 5 15.20 -34.00 46.87
C ARG A 5 16.14 -33.22 45.93
N ALA A 6 15.59 -32.63 44.88
CA ALA A 6 15.91 -31.30 44.32
C ALA A 6 14.84 -31.01 43.23
N ALA A 7 13.93 -30.04 43.29
CA ALA A 7 13.99 -28.62 43.65
C ALA A 7 15.04 -27.84 42.83
N LEU A 8 14.63 -27.33 41.68
CA LEU A 8 15.17 -26.17 40.96
C LEU A 8 14.05 -25.74 39.98
N SER A 9 13.27 -24.72 40.31
CA SER A 9 13.59 -23.29 40.20
C SER A 9 13.18 -22.74 38.84
N ARG A 10 12.08 -22.00 38.87
CA ARG A 10 11.58 -21.10 37.83
C ARG A 10 12.72 -20.24 37.29
N LEU A 11 12.86 -20.19 35.97
CA LEU A 11 13.53 -19.11 35.27
C LEU A 11 12.66 -18.75 34.06
N SER A 12 11.67 -17.90 34.34
CA SER A 12 11.07 -17.02 33.34
C SER A 12 12.19 -16.11 32.83
N CYS A 13 12.68 -16.36 31.62
CA CYS A 13 13.54 -15.41 30.93
C CYS A 13 12.68 -14.61 29.95
N ASN A 14 12.30 -13.41 30.40
CA ASN A 14 11.79 -12.34 29.56
C ASN A 14 12.81 -12.03 28.47
N VAL A 15 12.57 -12.49 27.23
CA VAL A 15 13.21 -11.92 26.04
C VAL A 15 12.25 -10.87 25.47
N ALA A 16 12.04 -9.82 26.27
CA ALA A 16 11.30 -8.62 25.92
C ALA A 16 12.18 -7.42 26.26
N ALA A 17 13.29 -7.26 25.53
CA ALA A 17 14.09 -6.04 25.49
C ALA A 17 15.26 -6.23 24.52
N LEU A 18 15.06 -5.98 23.23
CA LEU A 18 16.15 -5.67 22.28
C LEU A 18 15.61 -5.02 20.98
N VAL A 19 14.58 -4.18 21.10
CA VAL A 19 14.14 -3.29 20.02
C VAL A 19 13.78 -1.94 20.64
N SER A 20 14.76 -1.06 20.90
CA SER A 20 14.52 0.40 21.03
C SER A 20 15.80 1.18 21.32
N GLU A 21 16.82 1.14 20.46
CA GLU A 21 17.95 2.07 20.61
C GLU A 21 18.69 2.34 19.27
N SER A 22 17.96 2.81 18.26
CA SER A 22 18.57 3.45 17.09
C SER A 22 17.59 4.38 16.37
N ALA A 23 16.98 5.29 17.13
CA ALA A 23 16.15 6.37 16.58
C ALA A 23 16.39 7.67 17.35
N ARG A 24 17.66 8.09 17.43
CA ARG A 24 18.04 9.44 17.84
C ARG A 24 18.96 10.04 16.79
N ALA A 25 18.37 10.48 15.68
CA ALA A 25 18.93 11.52 14.83
C ALA A 25 17.83 12.11 13.94
N SER A 26 17.67 13.44 14.00
CA SER A 26 16.76 14.28 13.21
C SER A 26 15.29 14.26 13.64
N GLY A 27 14.96 15.14 14.59
CA GLY A 27 13.59 15.51 14.90
C GLY A 27 12.93 16.19 13.70
N ARG A 28 12.13 15.42 12.96
CA ARG A 28 11.17 15.92 11.97
C ARG A 28 9.82 16.02 12.65
N ARG A 29 9.38 17.23 12.96
CA ARG A 29 8.04 17.48 13.49
C ARG A 29 7.09 17.60 12.31
N TRP A 30 6.34 16.55 12.04
CA TRP A 30 5.24 16.57 11.08
C TRP A 30 4.09 17.37 11.69
N VAL A 31 3.57 18.37 10.96
CA VAL A 31 2.35 19.07 11.35
C VAL A 31 1.18 18.18 10.98
N ALA A 32 0.62 17.50 11.98
CA ALA A 32 -0.67 16.85 11.85
C ALA A 32 -1.74 17.95 11.77
N ALA A 33 -2.44 18.03 10.64
CA ALA A 33 -3.76 18.64 10.65
C ALA A 33 -4.60 17.85 11.67
N ALA A 34 -5.13 18.55 12.68
CA ALA A 34 -5.86 17.94 13.77
C ALA A 34 -7.17 17.34 13.25
N SER A 35 -7.20 16.03 13.06
CA SER A 35 -8.41 15.22 12.97
C SER A 35 -8.26 14.01 13.89
N SER A 36 -9.30 13.74 14.67
CA SER A 36 -9.46 12.68 15.67
C SER A 36 -8.60 11.41 15.45
N SER A 37 -7.65 11.19 16.38
CA SER A 37 -6.95 9.93 16.69
C SER A 37 -6.45 9.02 15.55
N SER A 38 -5.98 9.54 14.42
CA SER A 38 -5.31 8.70 13.42
C SER A 38 -3.82 8.56 13.72
N ALA A 39 -3.31 7.32 13.82
CA ALA A 39 -1.88 7.05 13.92
C ALA A 39 -1.09 7.76 12.80
N PRO A 40 0.14 8.26 13.06
CA PRO A 40 0.91 8.98 12.06
C PRO A 40 1.11 8.14 10.79
N PRO A 41 1.16 8.73 9.58
CA PRO A 41 1.32 7.96 8.35
C PRO A 41 2.64 7.16 8.37
N LEU A 42 2.59 5.94 7.83
CA LEU A 42 3.80 5.16 7.57
C LEU A 42 4.54 5.81 6.41
N VAL A 43 5.88 5.85 6.45
CA VAL A 43 6.66 6.52 5.39
C VAL A 43 7.43 5.48 4.58
N ALA A 44 7.18 5.46 3.28
CA ALA A 44 7.96 4.70 2.31
C ALA A 44 8.98 5.61 1.62
N THR A 45 10.22 5.15 1.55
CA THR A 45 11.33 5.78 0.85
C THR A 45 11.95 4.79 -0.12
N ARG A 46 12.89 5.24 -0.96
CA ARG A 46 13.63 4.36 -1.87
C ARG A 46 14.38 3.23 -1.15
N THR A 47 14.78 3.45 0.10
CA THR A 47 15.60 2.51 0.90
C THR A 47 14.81 1.85 2.04
N SER A 48 13.49 2.01 2.07
CA SER A 48 12.65 1.39 3.10
C SER A 48 12.82 -0.13 3.12
N ASN A 49 12.96 -0.69 4.32
CA ASN A 49 12.89 -2.13 4.52
C ASN A 49 11.43 -2.58 4.34
N VAL A 50 11.16 -3.27 3.24
CA VAL A 50 9.82 -3.69 2.83
C VAL A 50 9.16 -4.61 3.87
N GLY A 51 9.93 -5.51 4.51
CA GLY A 51 9.40 -6.41 5.53
C GLY A 51 8.98 -5.70 6.82
N LYS A 52 9.78 -4.73 7.30
CA LYS A 52 9.40 -3.90 8.45
C LYS A 52 8.16 -3.06 8.17
N LEU A 53 8.09 -2.47 6.97
CA LEU A 53 6.92 -1.71 6.54
C LEU A 53 5.67 -2.61 6.45
N ALA A 54 5.80 -3.80 5.89
CA ALA A 54 4.72 -4.79 5.81
C ALA A 54 4.21 -5.23 7.20
N GLY A 55 5.11 -5.46 8.15
CA GLY A 55 4.76 -5.78 9.53
C GLY A 55 3.99 -4.65 10.21
N ALA A 56 4.40 -3.39 10.00
CA ALA A 56 3.70 -2.23 10.52
C ALA A 56 2.29 -2.08 9.91
N ILE A 57 2.14 -2.29 8.60
CA ILE A 57 0.84 -2.31 7.92
C ILE A 57 -0.05 -3.41 8.51
N ALA A 58 0.45 -4.65 8.59
CA ALA A 58 -0.31 -5.77 9.11
C ALA A 58 -0.74 -5.56 10.57
N GLY A 59 0.12 -4.98 11.40
CA GLY A 59 -0.21 -4.61 12.78
C GLY A 59 -1.39 -3.64 12.86
N ARG A 60 -1.34 -2.55 12.07
CA ARG A 60 -2.46 -1.59 12.00
C ARG A 60 -3.75 -2.23 11.50
N MET A 61 -3.67 -3.04 10.44
CA MET A 61 -4.85 -3.71 9.87
C MET A 61 -5.49 -4.69 10.86
N ARG A 62 -4.70 -5.44 11.64
CA ARG A 62 -5.22 -6.33 12.70
C ARG A 62 -5.89 -5.57 13.84
N ASN A 63 -5.35 -4.41 14.19
CA ASN A 63 -5.91 -3.53 15.22
C ASN A 63 -7.09 -2.67 14.72
N LYS A 64 -7.47 -2.80 13.43
CA LYS A 64 -8.46 -1.93 12.78
C LYS A 64 -8.10 -0.44 12.85
N GLU A 65 -6.81 -0.14 12.89
CA GLU A 65 -6.29 1.22 12.86
C GLU A 65 -6.14 1.70 11.41
N PRO A 66 -6.43 2.98 11.10
CA PRO A 66 -6.15 3.55 9.80
C PRO A 66 -4.67 3.39 9.42
N SER A 67 -4.42 2.84 8.23
CA SER A 67 -3.07 2.65 7.70
C SER A 67 -2.91 3.45 6.43
N VAL A 68 -2.24 4.61 6.52
CA VAL A 68 -1.87 5.42 5.36
C VAL A 68 -0.37 5.35 5.17
N ILE A 69 0.08 5.11 3.93
CA ILE A 69 1.49 5.12 3.55
C ILE A 69 1.78 6.38 2.73
N SER A 70 2.65 7.25 3.22
CA SER A 70 3.19 8.37 2.46
C SER A 70 4.39 7.92 1.64
N ALA A 71 4.40 8.20 0.34
CA ALA A 71 5.47 7.82 -0.58
C ALA A 71 5.78 8.95 -1.57
N ILE A 72 7.05 9.29 -1.72
CA ILE A 72 7.49 10.34 -2.67
C ILE A 72 8.31 9.69 -3.80
N GLY A 73 7.79 9.83 -5.02
CA GLY A 73 8.44 9.37 -6.23
C GLY A 73 8.30 7.86 -6.51
N PRO A 74 8.77 7.40 -7.69
CA PRO A 74 8.48 6.06 -8.20
C PRO A 74 9.04 4.94 -7.32
N SER A 75 10.30 5.05 -6.89
CA SER A 75 10.94 3.98 -6.10
C SER A 75 10.28 3.77 -4.74
N ALA A 76 9.91 4.85 -4.05
CA ALA A 76 9.21 4.79 -2.77
C ALA A 76 7.82 4.17 -2.92
N SER A 77 7.09 4.58 -3.96
CA SER A 77 5.77 4.03 -4.30
C SER A 77 5.86 2.52 -4.55
N TYR A 78 6.89 2.08 -5.27
CA TYR A 78 7.12 0.67 -5.54
C TYR A 78 7.44 -0.12 -4.26
N MET A 79 8.22 0.44 -3.32
CA MET A 79 8.45 -0.18 -2.02
C MET A 79 7.17 -0.29 -1.19
N ALA A 80 6.32 0.75 -1.21
CA ALA A 80 5.03 0.74 -0.53
C ALA A 80 4.12 -0.38 -1.07
N LEU A 81 3.98 -0.48 -2.40
CA LEU A 81 3.17 -1.53 -3.03
C LEU A 81 3.68 -2.93 -2.68
N LYS A 82 4.99 -3.17 -2.76
CA LYS A 82 5.58 -4.46 -2.34
C LYS A 82 5.32 -4.76 -0.86
N ALA A 83 5.36 -3.75 0.01
CA ALA A 83 5.07 -3.93 1.43
C ALA A 83 3.61 -4.34 1.65
N VAL A 84 2.67 -3.78 0.87
CA VAL A 84 1.26 -4.19 0.91
C VAL A 84 1.08 -5.63 0.42
N VAL A 85 1.79 -6.06 -0.63
CA VAL A 85 1.77 -7.48 -1.08
C VAL A 85 2.18 -8.42 0.06
N ILE A 86 3.28 -8.12 0.75
CA ILE A 86 3.77 -8.94 1.86
C ILE A 86 2.78 -8.88 3.05
N ALA A 87 2.28 -7.68 3.38
CA ALA A 87 1.31 -7.49 4.44
C ALA A 87 0.02 -8.27 4.19
N ASN A 88 -0.41 -8.41 2.93
CA ASN A 88 -1.57 -9.22 2.55
C ASN A 88 -1.39 -10.68 2.99
N GLY A 89 -0.17 -11.23 2.83
CA GLY A 89 0.17 -12.56 3.36
C GLY A 89 0.06 -12.65 4.88
N TYR A 90 0.45 -11.60 5.61
CA TYR A 90 0.39 -11.57 7.07
C TYR A 90 -1.02 -11.47 7.65
N VAL A 91 -1.98 -10.90 6.91
CA VAL A 91 -3.34 -10.70 7.40
C VAL A 91 -4.35 -11.72 6.88
N ARG A 92 -3.94 -12.57 5.92
CA ARG A 92 -4.81 -13.55 5.24
C ARG A 92 -5.53 -14.48 6.22
N GLU A 93 -4.83 -14.98 7.24
CA GLU A 93 -5.41 -15.88 8.25
C GLU A 93 -6.51 -15.21 9.09
N HIS A 94 -6.42 -13.89 9.29
CA HIS A 94 -7.38 -13.14 10.08
C HIS A 94 -8.58 -12.64 9.27
N ASN A 95 -8.44 -12.55 7.95
CA ASN A 95 -9.46 -12.00 7.05
C ASN A 95 -9.63 -12.92 5.81
N PRO A 96 -10.20 -14.12 5.96
CA PRO A 96 -10.42 -15.02 4.83
C PRO A 96 -11.36 -14.38 3.80
N GLY A 97 -11.07 -14.60 2.52
CA GLY A 97 -11.83 -14.03 1.40
C GLY A 97 -11.57 -12.54 1.13
N LYS A 98 -10.69 -11.89 1.90
CA LYS A 98 -10.32 -10.48 1.70
C LYS A 98 -8.88 -10.32 1.29
N SER A 99 -8.61 -9.23 0.59
CA SER A 99 -7.27 -8.79 0.23
C SER A 99 -7.04 -7.34 0.66
N LEU A 100 -5.79 -6.99 0.93
CA LEU A 100 -5.39 -5.60 1.14
C LEU A 100 -5.29 -4.87 -0.21
N ALA A 101 -5.94 -3.72 -0.28
CA ALA A 101 -5.87 -2.78 -1.40
C ALA A 101 -5.28 -1.45 -0.94
N VAL A 102 -4.84 -0.65 -1.91
CA VAL A 102 -4.46 0.75 -1.72
C VAL A 102 -5.38 1.68 -2.50
N VAL A 103 -5.85 2.74 -1.85
CA VAL A 103 -6.53 3.86 -2.50
C VAL A 103 -5.50 4.99 -2.62
N PRO A 104 -5.05 5.32 -3.83
CA PRO A 104 -4.05 6.36 -4.01
C PRO A 104 -4.68 7.75 -3.99
N GLU A 105 -4.15 8.64 -3.16
CA GLU A 105 -4.48 10.06 -3.14
C GLU A 105 -3.23 10.92 -3.37
N LYS A 106 -3.42 12.06 -4.02
CA LYS A 106 -2.36 13.04 -4.23
C LYS A 106 -2.16 13.83 -2.93
N GLN A 107 -0.95 13.79 -2.38
CA GLN A 107 -0.57 14.57 -1.21
C GLN A 107 0.40 15.69 -1.62
N GLN A 108 0.11 16.93 -1.25
CA GLN A 108 1.07 18.03 -1.35
C GLN A 108 1.96 17.99 -0.11
N ILE A 109 3.27 18.03 -0.31
CA ILE A 109 4.24 18.04 0.78
C ILE A 109 4.97 19.37 0.67
N GLU A 110 4.74 20.21 1.68
CA GLU A 110 5.40 21.50 1.78
C GLU A 110 6.92 21.31 1.79
N GLY A 111 7.59 22.22 1.09
CA GLY A 111 9.04 22.27 1.05
C GLY A 111 9.61 22.32 2.46
N GLY A 112 10.55 21.43 2.79
CA GLY A 112 11.25 21.49 4.06
C GLY A 112 11.99 22.84 4.24
N PRO A 113 12.40 23.19 5.47
CA PRO A 113 13.00 24.49 5.82
C PRO A 113 14.28 24.87 5.04
N GLU A 114 14.83 23.95 4.25
CA GLU A 114 15.99 24.15 3.36
C GLU A 114 15.61 24.72 1.97
N GLY A 115 14.43 25.32 1.81
CA GLY A 115 14.03 25.91 0.52
C GLY A 115 13.81 24.86 -0.58
N ARG A 116 13.46 23.62 -0.21
CA ARG A 116 13.11 22.59 -1.20
C ARG A 116 11.81 22.99 -1.88
N GLN A 117 11.75 22.84 -3.19
CA GLN A 117 10.52 23.07 -3.94
C GLN A 117 9.42 22.12 -3.45
N GLU A 118 8.18 22.62 -3.45
CA GLU A 118 7.00 21.81 -3.19
C GLU A 118 7.04 20.53 -4.02
N THR A 119 6.90 19.40 -3.34
CA THR A 119 6.94 18.09 -4.00
C THR A 119 5.60 17.40 -3.83
N PHE A 120 5.16 16.72 -4.88
CA PHE A 120 3.97 15.87 -4.81
C PHE A 120 4.37 14.47 -4.37
N GLY A 121 3.68 13.98 -3.35
CA GLY A 121 3.73 12.61 -2.90
C GLY A 121 2.38 11.90 -3.08
N TRP A 122 2.37 10.64 -2.68
CA TRP A 122 1.18 9.83 -2.58
C TRP A 122 0.85 9.58 -1.13
N ALA A 123 -0.41 9.74 -0.76
CA ALA A 123 -1.00 9.11 0.41
C ALA A 123 -1.72 7.85 -0.09
N LEU A 124 -1.23 6.68 0.31
CA LEU A 124 -1.82 5.38 -0.06
C LEU A 124 -2.58 4.86 1.15
N GLU A 125 -3.91 5.04 1.17
CA GLU A 125 -4.76 4.44 2.20
C GLU A 125 -4.82 2.93 1.97
N VAL A 126 -4.37 2.15 2.94
CA VAL A 126 -4.47 0.70 2.93
C VAL A 126 -5.81 0.30 3.54
N CYS A 127 -6.59 -0.48 2.82
CA CYS A 127 -7.89 -0.97 3.26
C CYS A 127 -8.10 -2.43 2.85
N SER A 128 -9.05 -3.11 3.49
CA SER A 128 -9.46 -4.46 3.10
C SER A 128 -10.61 -4.39 2.10
N VAL A 129 -10.50 -5.14 1.01
CA VAL A 129 -11.55 -5.34 0.00
C VAL A 129 -11.81 -6.83 -0.19
N GLU A 130 -12.92 -7.17 -0.85
CA GLU A 130 -13.16 -8.54 -1.28
C GLU A 130 -12.04 -8.99 -2.23
N ASP A 131 -11.59 -10.23 -2.09
CA ASP A 131 -10.52 -10.76 -2.92
C ASP A 131 -11.00 -10.89 -4.38
N PRO A 132 -10.37 -10.19 -5.35
CA PRO A 132 -10.79 -10.24 -6.74
C PRO A 132 -10.46 -11.58 -7.45
N GLY A 133 -9.88 -12.55 -6.75
CA GLY A 133 -9.46 -13.82 -7.32
C GLY A 133 -8.09 -13.74 -8.02
N PRO A 134 -7.56 -14.88 -8.50
CA PRO A 134 -6.31 -14.91 -9.26
C PRO A 134 -6.47 -14.23 -10.63
N VAL A 135 -5.39 -13.62 -11.11
CA VAL A 135 -5.31 -12.96 -12.42
C VAL A 135 -4.03 -13.42 -13.09
N ASP A 136 -4.15 -14.17 -14.18
CA ASP A 136 -2.98 -14.73 -14.88
C ASP A 136 -2.39 -13.75 -15.91
N LYS A 137 -3.22 -12.88 -16.48
CA LYS A 137 -2.81 -11.91 -17.50
C LYS A 137 -3.50 -10.57 -17.27
N PRO A 138 -2.74 -9.46 -17.22
CA PRO A 138 -3.33 -8.14 -17.13
C PRO A 138 -3.96 -7.73 -18.46
N GLU A 139 -5.04 -6.98 -18.38
CA GLU A 139 -5.70 -6.37 -19.54
C GLU A 139 -4.91 -5.17 -20.06
N ILE A 140 -4.26 -4.45 -19.16
CA ILE A 140 -3.47 -3.26 -19.47
C ILE A 140 -2.02 -3.47 -19.03
N PHE A 141 -1.08 -3.16 -19.93
CA PHE A 141 0.35 -3.18 -19.62
C PHE A 141 0.88 -1.75 -19.46
N ALA A 142 1.54 -1.49 -18.32
CA ALA A 142 2.17 -0.23 -17.99
C ALA A 142 3.70 -0.33 -18.11
N ALA A 143 4.29 0.69 -18.72
CA ALA A 143 5.73 0.91 -18.83
C ALA A 143 6.09 2.29 -18.26
N GLY A 144 7.38 2.58 -18.09
CA GLY A 144 7.83 3.85 -17.50
C GLY A 144 7.46 5.11 -18.29
N LYS A 145 7.15 4.98 -19.58
CA LYS A 145 6.73 6.09 -20.47
C LYS A 145 5.25 6.02 -20.88
N THR A 146 4.45 5.17 -20.21
CA THR A 146 3.02 5.06 -20.52
C THR A 146 2.33 6.41 -20.38
N ASN A 147 1.54 6.78 -21.38
CA ASN A 147 0.69 7.97 -21.29
C ASN A 147 -0.43 7.72 -20.26
N VAL A 148 -0.34 8.41 -19.12
CA VAL A 148 -1.25 8.22 -18.00
C VAL A 148 -2.70 8.62 -18.30
N GLY A 149 -2.92 9.56 -19.24
CA GLY A 149 -4.27 9.96 -19.64
C GLY A 149 -4.96 8.89 -20.48
N HIS A 150 -4.26 8.30 -21.45
CA HIS A 150 -4.81 7.20 -22.25
C HIS A 150 -5.04 5.95 -21.41
N MET A 151 -4.10 5.61 -20.51
CA MET A 151 -4.29 4.49 -19.59
C MET A 151 -5.48 4.72 -18.66
N ALA A 152 -5.64 5.92 -18.11
CA ALA A 152 -6.79 6.26 -17.28
C ALA A 152 -8.13 6.19 -18.04
N GLY A 153 -8.16 6.65 -19.29
CA GLY A 153 -9.34 6.55 -20.15
C GLY A 153 -9.71 5.09 -20.44
N LEU A 154 -8.71 4.25 -20.73
CA LEU A 154 -8.92 2.81 -20.94
C LEU A 154 -9.43 2.13 -19.67
N MET A 155 -8.81 2.41 -18.51
CA MET A 155 -9.26 1.90 -17.21
C MET A 155 -10.72 2.28 -16.94
N ALA A 156 -11.09 3.56 -17.11
CA ALA A 156 -12.45 4.02 -16.89
C ALA A 156 -13.45 3.39 -17.87
N ASN A 157 -13.08 3.21 -19.14
CA ASN A 157 -13.95 2.55 -20.12
C ASN A 157 -14.19 1.07 -19.78
N ILE A 158 -13.19 0.35 -19.26
CA ILE A 158 -13.36 -1.02 -18.78
C ILE A 158 -14.22 -1.01 -17.52
N LEU A 159 -13.92 -0.15 -16.54
CA LEU A 159 -14.66 -0.04 -15.28
C LEU A 159 -16.14 0.36 -15.44
N ASN A 160 -16.51 1.00 -16.55
CA ASN A 160 -17.91 1.32 -16.87
C ASN A 160 -18.69 0.10 -17.39
N ARG A 161 -18.00 -0.96 -17.84
CA ARG A 161 -18.60 -2.19 -18.37
C ARG A 161 -18.46 -3.35 -17.39
N GLU A 162 -17.36 -3.35 -16.66
CA GLU A 162 -16.91 -4.40 -15.77
C GLU A 162 -16.55 -3.76 -14.42
N SER A 163 -16.72 -4.46 -13.31
CA SER A 163 -16.43 -3.89 -11.98
C SER A 163 -14.94 -3.91 -11.59
N VAL A 164 -14.10 -4.50 -12.45
CA VAL A 164 -12.68 -4.78 -12.20
C VAL A 164 -11.88 -4.47 -13.45
N VAL A 165 -10.66 -3.95 -13.29
CA VAL A 165 -9.67 -3.87 -14.37
C VAL A 165 -8.29 -4.25 -13.84
N THR A 166 -7.50 -4.94 -14.65
CA THR A 166 -6.19 -5.47 -14.24
C THR A 166 -5.06 -4.78 -15.00
N VAL A 167 -4.09 -4.25 -14.26
CA VAL A 167 -2.94 -3.53 -14.82
C VAL A 167 -1.64 -4.17 -14.37
N GLY A 168 -0.83 -4.63 -15.31
CA GLY A 168 0.48 -5.19 -15.05
C GLY A 168 1.59 -4.24 -15.43
N GLY A 169 2.71 -4.26 -14.71
CA GLY A 169 3.89 -3.50 -15.11
C GLY A 169 5.15 -3.93 -14.38
N MET A 170 6.28 -3.53 -14.94
CA MET A 170 7.60 -3.87 -14.42
C MET A 170 8.31 -2.64 -13.86
N GLY A 171 8.73 -2.74 -12.59
CA GLY A 171 9.55 -1.73 -11.93
C GLY A 171 8.80 -0.47 -11.49
N ALA A 172 9.58 0.45 -10.95
CA ALA A 172 9.05 1.60 -10.20
C ALA A 172 8.34 2.64 -11.07
N GLU A 173 8.87 2.94 -12.26
CA GLU A 173 8.30 3.95 -13.16
C GLU A 173 6.94 3.52 -13.72
N ALA A 174 6.81 2.25 -14.10
CA ALA A 174 5.54 1.68 -14.54
C ALA A 174 4.48 1.81 -13.44
N MET A 175 4.81 1.39 -12.21
CA MET A 175 3.88 1.48 -11.08
C MET A 175 3.51 2.92 -10.72
N SER A 176 4.46 3.86 -10.83
CA SER A 176 4.13 5.29 -10.66
C SER A 176 3.13 5.78 -11.71
N SER A 177 3.26 5.31 -12.95
CA SER A 177 2.31 5.61 -14.02
C SER A 177 0.93 5.00 -13.76
N VAL A 178 0.86 3.78 -13.21
CA VAL A 178 -0.43 3.17 -12.81
C VAL A 178 -1.11 3.97 -11.70
N LEU A 179 -0.39 4.35 -10.64
CA LEU A 179 -0.94 5.16 -9.55
C LEU A 179 -1.50 6.50 -10.05
N LYS A 180 -0.74 7.21 -10.89
CA LYS A 180 -1.19 8.46 -11.54
C LYS A 180 -2.46 8.25 -12.36
N SER A 181 -2.47 7.20 -13.19
CA SER A 181 -3.60 6.91 -14.07
C SER A 181 -4.84 6.50 -13.28
N THR A 182 -4.67 5.82 -12.15
CA THR A 182 -5.77 5.45 -11.25
C THR A 182 -6.44 6.69 -10.68
N ILE A 183 -5.67 7.70 -10.24
CA ILE A 183 -6.24 8.97 -9.74
C ILE A 183 -6.99 9.73 -10.85
N ILE A 184 -6.48 9.70 -12.08
CA ILE A 184 -7.17 10.32 -13.22
C ILE A 184 -8.44 9.53 -13.57
N ALA A 185 -8.36 8.20 -13.57
CA ALA A 185 -9.49 7.30 -13.84
C ALA A 185 -10.60 7.47 -12.79
N GLN A 186 -10.25 7.68 -11.51
CA GLN A 186 -11.21 8.02 -10.45
C GLN A 186 -12.09 9.19 -10.88
N LYS A 187 -11.49 10.27 -11.39
CA LYS A 187 -12.26 11.44 -11.86
C LYS A 187 -13.12 11.14 -13.08
N TYR A 188 -12.74 10.18 -13.91
CA TYR A 188 -13.53 9.77 -15.07
C TYR A 188 -14.74 8.92 -14.66
N VAL A 189 -14.57 7.98 -13.74
CA VAL A 189 -15.68 7.17 -13.22
C VAL A 189 -16.66 8.01 -12.39
N GLU A 190 -16.15 8.97 -11.58
CA GLU A 190 -17.00 9.94 -10.87
C GLU A 190 -17.87 10.75 -11.84
N LYS A 191 -17.29 11.24 -12.94
CA LYS A 191 -18.04 11.95 -13.99
C LYS A 191 -19.06 11.08 -14.72
N ALA A 192 -18.85 9.77 -14.74
CA ALA A 192 -19.79 8.80 -15.29
C ALA A 192 -20.91 8.43 -14.29
N GLY A 193 -20.91 8.99 -13.08
CA GLY A 193 -21.91 8.75 -12.04
C GLY A 193 -21.60 7.56 -11.13
N ILE A 194 -20.39 7.01 -11.18
CA ILE A 194 -19.94 5.97 -10.24
C ILE A 194 -19.38 6.67 -9.00
N GLU A 195 -20.06 6.50 -7.86
CA GLU A 195 -19.68 7.15 -6.59
C GLU A 195 -18.57 6.41 -5.82
N ASP A 196 -18.29 5.16 -6.22
CA ASP A 196 -17.28 4.31 -5.60
C ASP A 196 -15.86 4.82 -5.85
N THR A 197 -14.96 4.44 -4.93
CA THR A 197 -13.54 4.74 -5.00
C THR A 197 -12.76 3.57 -5.60
N LEU A 198 -11.79 3.86 -6.46
CA LEU A 198 -10.88 2.91 -7.06
C LEU A 198 -9.84 2.46 -6.03
N ALA A 199 -9.86 1.17 -5.71
CA ALA A 199 -8.90 0.51 -4.83
C ALA A 199 -8.06 -0.51 -5.61
N LEU A 200 -6.73 -0.45 -5.46
CA LEU A 200 -5.77 -1.30 -6.16
C LEU A 200 -5.31 -2.43 -5.25
N VAL A 201 -5.56 -3.68 -5.62
CA VAL A 201 -5.04 -4.88 -4.94
C VAL A 201 -3.71 -5.28 -5.59
N PRO A 202 -2.54 -5.05 -4.95
CA PRO A 202 -1.26 -5.40 -5.53
C PRO A 202 -0.94 -6.89 -5.35
N ARG A 203 -0.33 -7.48 -6.37
CA ARG A 203 0.21 -8.84 -6.38
C ARG A 203 1.54 -8.89 -7.12
N LEU A 204 2.41 -9.80 -6.72
CA LEU A 204 3.58 -10.18 -7.51
C LEU A 204 3.21 -11.40 -8.33
N ASP A 205 3.59 -11.37 -9.60
CA ASP A 205 3.30 -12.42 -10.55
C ASP A 205 4.58 -12.80 -11.30
N GLN A 206 4.82 -14.10 -11.41
CA GLN A 206 5.94 -14.67 -12.15
C GLN A 206 5.44 -15.16 -13.49
N PHE A 207 6.09 -14.76 -14.56
CA PHE A 207 5.72 -15.13 -15.92
C PHE A 207 6.97 -15.35 -16.77
N GLU A 208 6.83 -16.14 -17.81
CA GLU A 208 7.91 -16.40 -18.76
C GLU A 208 7.80 -15.46 -19.96
N GLU A 209 8.90 -14.79 -20.31
CA GLU A 209 9.02 -13.94 -21.49
C GLU A 209 10.37 -14.21 -22.15
N HIS A 210 10.35 -14.64 -23.42
CA HIS A 210 11.57 -15.00 -24.17
C HIS A 210 12.46 -16.06 -23.47
N ASN A 211 11.85 -17.10 -22.89
CA ASN A 211 12.53 -18.13 -22.09
C ASN A 211 13.24 -17.60 -20.83
N GLU A 212 12.86 -16.42 -20.35
CA GLU A 212 13.32 -15.88 -19.07
C GLU A 212 12.14 -15.77 -18.09
N GLU A 213 12.32 -16.29 -16.87
CA GLU A 213 11.40 -16.01 -15.77
C GLU A 213 11.55 -14.56 -15.32
N ARG A 214 10.44 -13.83 -15.39
CA ARG A 214 10.37 -12.43 -14.96
C ARG A 214 9.29 -12.26 -13.90
N THR A 215 9.53 -11.31 -13.00
CA THR A 215 8.53 -10.91 -12.01
C THR A 215 7.95 -9.55 -12.39
N ARG A 216 6.63 -9.46 -12.46
CA ARG A 216 5.88 -8.20 -12.61
C ARG A 216 5.02 -7.94 -11.38
N MET A 217 4.62 -6.68 -11.24
CA MET A 217 3.56 -6.31 -10.32
C MET A 217 2.24 -6.28 -11.10
N LEU A 218 1.23 -6.97 -10.59
CA LEU A 218 -0.16 -6.88 -11.03
C LEU A 218 -0.93 -6.02 -10.03
N LEU A 219 -1.72 -5.08 -10.53
CA LEU A 219 -2.62 -4.25 -9.76
C LEU A 219 -4.04 -4.51 -10.27
N THR A 220 -4.85 -5.20 -9.46
CA THR A 220 -6.28 -5.38 -9.75
C THR A 220 -7.04 -4.20 -9.16
N CYS A 221 -7.56 -3.34 -10.02
CA CYS A 221 -8.37 -2.19 -9.64
C CYS A 221 -9.82 -2.63 -9.47
N THR A 222 -10.39 -2.32 -8.30
CA THR A 222 -11.74 -2.69 -7.90
C THR A 222 -12.49 -1.45 -7.41
N LEU A 223 -13.82 -1.48 -7.49
CA LEU A 223 -14.67 -0.46 -6.89
C LEU A 223 -14.87 -0.78 -5.39
N LYS A 224 -14.57 0.20 -4.54
CA LYS A 224 -14.81 0.16 -3.10
C LYS A 224 -15.84 1.24 -2.77
N PRO A 225 -16.90 0.93 -2.01
CA PRO A 225 -17.82 1.95 -1.52
C PRO A 225 -17.07 3.09 -0.86
N ARG A 226 -17.36 4.32 -1.28
CA ARG A 226 -16.71 5.50 -0.74
C ARG A 226 -17.03 5.57 0.75
N SER A 227 -15.99 5.59 1.59
CA SER A 227 -16.21 5.88 3.00
C SER A 227 -16.83 7.27 3.08
N PRO A 228 -17.90 7.49 3.86
CA PRO A 228 -18.41 8.84 4.08
C PRO A 228 -17.23 9.68 4.53
N LYS A 229 -16.91 10.73 3.76
CA LYS A 229 -16.00 11.74 4.27
C LYS A 229 -16.67 12.21 5.55
N GLY A 230 -16.01 12.00 6.70
CA GLY A 230 -16.52 12.57 7.94
C GLY A 230 -16.72 14.05 7.64
N ASP A 231 -17.97 14.49 7.60
CA ASP A 231 -18.29 15.88 7.32
C ASP A 231 -17.47 16.69 8.33
N ALA A 232 -16.54 17.49 7.81
CA ALA A 232 -15.78 18.40 8.62
C ALA A 232 -16.77 19.44 9.15
N LEU A 233 -17.35 19.14 10.31
CA LEU A 233 -18.17 20.04 11.13
C LEU A 233 -17.34 21.22 11.61
#